data_AF-A0A948CEM0-F1
#
_entry.id   AF-A0A948CEM0-F1
#
_cell.length_a   1.000
_cell.length_b   1.000
_cell.length_c   1.000
_cell.angle_alpha   90.00
_cell.angle_beta   90.00
_cell.angle_gamma   90.00
#
_symmetry.space_group_name_H-M   'P 1'
#
loop_
_entity.id
_entity.type
_entity.pdbx_description
1 polymer ?
#
loop_
_entity_poly.entity_id
_entity_poly.type
_entity_poly.pdbx_seq_one_letter_code
_entity_poly.pdbx_strand_id
1 'polypeptide(L)'
;LMTLHFLLTGYIFAECVVGADPGLERPSYPLRALLVMVTFGFHALFSVSLMASTTVLARDWFESLGRGWGASLSEDQYLGASLGWALGEYPLGVMAVALLVSWVQADRRERRRFDRSEQREDDRQLRAYNDYLHRLSEVERRSRSSTMAGASATDEDRSIE
;
A
#
# COMPACT_ATOMS: atom_id res chain seq x y z
N LEU A 1 -30.33 5.46 13.04
CA LEU A 1 -29.62 6.30 12.04
C LEU A 1 -28.12 5.95 11.98
N MET A 2 -27.39 5.94 13.10
CA MET A 2 -25.95 5.61 13.12
C MET A 2 -25.62 4.18 12.65
N THR A 3 -26.35 3.16 13.11
CA THR A 3 -26.12 1.77 12.67
C THR A 3 -26.27 1.62 11.16
N LEU A 4 -27.30 2.23 10.57
CA LEU A 4 -27.51 2.22 9.12
C LEU A 4 -26.35 2.93 8.40
N HIS A 5 -25.89 4.07 8.93
CA HIS A 5 -24.74 4.79 8.39
C HIS A 5 -23.49 3.92 8.40
N PHE A 6 -23.12 3.31 9.53
CA PHE A 6 -21.93 2.45 9.64
C PHE A 6 -22.00 1.20 8.76
N LEU A 7 -23.18 0.57 8.66
CA LEU A 7 -23.37 -0.57 7.77
C LEU A 7 -23.21 -0.16 6.30
N LEU A 8 -23.80 0.96 5.90
CA LEU A 8 -23.74 1.43 4.51
C LEU A 8 -22.33 1.89 4.13
N THR A 9 -21.65 2.62 5.00
CA THR A 9 -20.25 3.03 4.76
C THR A 9 -19.31 1.84 4.75
N GLY A 10 -19.49 0.88 5.67
CA GLY A 10 -18.73 -0.37 5.70
C GLY A 10 -18.95 -1.23 4.45
N TYR A 11 -20.19 -1.31 3.97
CA TYR A 11 -20.54 -2.00 2.73
C TYR A 11 -19.83 -1.39 1.52
N ILE A 12 -19.93 -0.07 1.36
CA ILE A 12 -19.26 0.65 0.26
C ILE A 12 -17.74 0.50 0.36
N PHE A 13 -17.18 0.56 1.56
CA PHE A 13 -15.76 0.32 1.78
C PHE A 13 -15.34 -1.08 1.34
N ALA A 14 -16.06 -2.13 1.77
CA ALA A 14 -15.78 -3.49 1.38
C ALA A 14 -15.84 -3.66 -0.15
N GLU A 15 -16.84 -3.05 -0.80
CA GLU A 15 -16.99 -3.07 -2.25
C GLU A 15 -15.80 -2.40 -2.97
N CYS A 16 -15.35 -1.24 -2.47
CA CYS A 16 -14.19 -0.54 -3.02
C CYS A 16 -12.88 -1.33 -2.87
N VAL A 17 -12.70 -2.09 -1.79
CA VAL A 17 -11.46 -2.83 -1.52
C VAL A 17 -11.44 -4.18 -2.24
N VAL A 18 -12.44 -5.02 -1.99
CA VAL A 18 -12.48 -6.43 -2.43
C VAL A 18 -13.70 -6.79 -3.28
N GLY A 19 -14.61 -5.84 -3.50
CA GLY A 19 -15.88 -6.07 -4.17
C GLY A 19 -15.78 -6.66 -5.57
N ALA A 20 -16.87 -7.24 -6.05
CA ALA A 20 -16.98 -7.85 -7.38
C ALA A 20 -17.81 -7.01 -8.35
N ASP A 21 -18.55 -5.99 -7.87
CA ASP A 21 -19.45 -5.22 -8.71
C ASP A 21 -18.69 -4.34 -9.72
N PRO A 22 -19.22 -4.22 -10.96
CA PRO A 22 -18.67 -3.38 -12.01
C PRO A 22 -19.05 -1.89 -11.85
N GLY A 23 -19.93 -1.55 -10.91
CA GLY A 23 -20.54 -0.22 -10.79
C GLY A 23 -19.65 0.87 -10.16
N LEU A 24 -18.57 0.49 -9.46
CA LEU A 24 -17.63 1.43 -8.84
C LEU A 24 -16.25 1.26 -9.48
N GLU A 25 -15.71 2.33 -10.06
CA GLU A 25 -14.32 2.35 -10.51
C GLU A 25 -13.40 2.09 -9.32
N ARG A 26 -12.61 1.02 -9.42
CA ARG A 26 -11.80 0.59 -8.29
C ARG A 26 -10.44 1.26 -8.32
N PRO A 27 -9.97 1.78 -7.18
CA PRO A 27 -8.61 2.28 -7.05
C PRO A 27 -7.56 1.24 -7.45
N SER A 28 -6.35 1.67 -7.77
CA SER A 28 -5.22 0.75 -7.99
C SER A 28 -4.95 -0.08 -6.73
N TYR A 29 -4.41 -1.29 -6.89
CA TYR A 29 -4.13 -2.19 -5.75
C TYR A 29 -3.28 -1.53 -4.64
N PRO A 30 -2.23 -0.73 -4.95
CA PRO A 30 -1.49 -0.01 -3.91
C PRO A 30 -2.35 0.97 -3.11
N LEU A 31 -3.26 1.69 -3.78
CA LEU A 31 -4.15 2.63 -3.10
C LEU A 31 -5.16 1.88 -2.21
N ARG A 32 -5.67 0.71 -2.64
CA ARG A 32 -6.51 -0.13 -1.78
C ARG A 32 -5.76 -0.64 -0.55
N ALA A 33 -4.49 -1.04 -0.72
CA ALA A 33 -3.65 -1.46 0.39
C ALA A 33 -3.43 -0.31 1.40
N LEU A 34 -3.19 0.90 0.89
CA LEU A 34 -3.12 2.11 1.73
C LEU A 34 -4.43 2.37 2.48
N LEU A 35 -5.58 2.25 1.81
CA LEU A 35 -6.90 2.41 2.44
C LEU A 35 -7.10 1.41 3.59
N VAL A 36 -6.79 0.12 3.37
CA VAL A 36 -6.85 -0.91 4.43
C VAL A 36 -5.92 -0.55 5.59
N MET A 37 -4.70 -0.10 5.32
CA MET A 37 -3.73 0.27 6.36
C MET A 37 -4.18 1.49 7.19
N VAL A 38 -4.74 2.51 6.54
CA VAL A 38 -5.28 3.69 7.25
C VAL A 38 -6.48 3.31 8.10
N THR A 39 -7.39 2.48 7.56
CA THR A 39 -8.57 2.00 8.30
C THR A 39 -8.16 1.18 9.53
N PHE A 40 -7.18 0.29 9.38
CA PHE A 40 -6.58 -0.48 10.49
C PHE A 40 -6.04 0.47 11.56
N GLY A 41 -5.24 1.46 11.17
CA GLY A 41 -4.66 2.43 12.10
C GLY A 41 -5.73 3.19 12.91
N PHE A 42 -6.80 3.65 12.25
CA PHE A 42 -7.90 4.36 12.92
C PHE A 42 -8.69 3.47 13.89
N HIS A 43 -9.06 2.25 13.49
CA HIS A 43 -9.85 1.34 14.32
C HIS A 43 -9.07 0.81 15.51
N ALA A 44 -7.81 0.42 15.27
CA ALA A 44 -6.89 -0.03 16.29
C ALA A 44 -6.62 1.10 17.29
N LEU A 45 -6.33 2.32 16.83
CA LEU A 45 -6.04 3.45 17.71
C LEU A 45 -7.21 3.72 18.65
N PHE A 46 -8.44 3.83 18.14
CA PHE A 46 -9.61 4.09 18.97
C PHE A 46 -9.79 3.03 20.08
N SER A 47 -9.76 1.75 19.71
CA SER A 47 -10.03 0.67 20.65
C SER A 47 -8.90 0.51 21.66
N VAL A 48 -7.64 0.56 21.22
CA VAL A 48 -6.47 0.45 22.10
C VAL A 48 -6.38 1.66 23.04
N SER A 49 -6.70 2.87 22.58
CA SER A 49 -6.78 4.05 23.45
C SER A 49 -7.84 3.88 24.54
N LEU A 50 -8.99 3.25 24.23
CA LEU A 50 -10.04 3.00 25.21
C LEU A 50 -9.64 1.91 26.22
N MET A 51 -8.93 0.85 25.76
CA MET A 51 -8.34 -0.16 26.64
C MET A 51 -7.28 0.42 27.59
N ALA A 52 -6.48 1.37 27.09
CA ALA A 52 -5.43 2.03 27.86
C ALA A 52 -5.94 3.16 28.76
N SER A 53 -7.21 3.58 28.59
CA SER A 53 -7.79 4.68 29.34
C SER A 53 -8.04 4.30 30.80
N THR A 54 -7.59 5.16 31.72
CA THR A 54 -7.94 5.07 33.15
C THR A 54 -9.27 5.75 33.48
N THR A 55 -9.85 6.47 32.52
CA THR A 55 -11.13 7.18 32.67
C THR A 55 -12.25 6.36 32.04
N VAL A 56 -13.30 6.10 32.82
CA VAL A 56 -14.53 5.43 32.37
C VAL A 56 -15.43 6.45 31.69
N LEU A 57 -15.83 6.17 30.45
CA LEU A 57 -16.77 6.99 29.70
C LEU A 57 -18.16 6.96 30.35
N ALA A 58 -18.80 8.12 30.47
CA ALA A 58 -20.12 8.28 31.06
C ALA A 58 -20.27 7.61 32.44
N ARG A 59 -19.20 7.64 33.25
CA ARG A 59 -19.14 7.05 34.60
C ARG A 59 -20.39 7.34 35.43
N ASP A 60 -20.74 8.61 35.60
CA ASP A 60 -21.87 9.02 36.45
C ASP A 60 -23.19 8.38 36.02
N TRP A 61 -23.40 8.22 34.71
CA TRP A 61 -24.59 7.55 34.17
C TRP A 61 -24.59 6.07 34.50
N PHE A 62 -23.47 5.37 34.26
CA PHE A 62 -23.38 3.93 34.54
C PHE A 62 -23.39 3.62 36.04
N GLU A 63 -22.80 4.46 36.88
CA GLU A 63 -22.86 4.34 38.35
C GLU A 63 -24.29 4.57 38.86
N SER A 64 -25.05 5.48 38.25
CA SER A 64 -26.46 5.75 38.63
C SER A 64 -27.39 4.55 38.44
N LEU A 65 -27.02 3.58 37.60
CA LEU A 65 -27.76 2.32 37.43
C LEU A 65 -27.69 1.42 38.68
N GLY A 66 -26.77 1.68 39.62
CA GLY A 66 -26.67 0.94 40.89
C GLY A 66 -26.32 -0.54 40.70
N ARG A 67 -25.63 -0.91 39.61
CA ARG A 67 -25.30 -2.29 39.29
C ARG A 67 -24.33 -2.88 40.33
N GLY A 68 -24.82 -3.81 41.16
CA GLY A 68 -24.02 -4.57 42.13
C GLY A 68 -23.52 -5.95 41.66
N TRP A 69 -23.80 -6.33 40.41
CA TRP A 69 -23.46 -7.63 39.84
C TRP A 69 -22.56 -7.47 38.61
N GLY A 70 -21.67 -8.42 38.31
CA GLY A 70 -20.79 -8.39 37.13
C GLY A 70 -19.48 -7.62 37.33
N ALA A 71 -18.75 -7.39 36.24
CA ALA A 71 -17.42 -6.75 36.24
C ALA A 71 -17.48 -5.27 36.66
N SER A 72 -16.39 -4.69 37.14
CA SER A 72 -16.32 -3.24 37.37
C SER A 72 -16.53 -2.45 36.07
N LEU A 73 -16.90 -1.16 36.15
CA LEU A 73 -17.11 -0.33 34.95
C LEU A 73 -15.85 -0.21 34.08
N SER A 74 -14.67 -0.20 34.70
CA SER A 74 -13.39 -0.19 33.99
C SER A 74 -13.13 -1.49 33.24
N GLU A 75 -13.42 -2.64 33.87
CA GLU A 75 -13.28 -3.95 33.23
C GLU A 75 -14.29 -4.13 32.08
N ASP A 76 -15.52 -3.65 32.27
CA ASP A 76 -16.57 -3.70 31.25
C ASP A 76 -16.20 -2.81 30.05
N GLN A 77 -15.63 -1.62 30.29
CA GLN A 77 -15.10 -0.77 29.22
C GLN A 77 -13.92 -1.42 28.49
N TYR A 78 -12.99 -2.05 29.22
CA TYR A 78 -11.87 -2.76 28.61
C TYR A 78 -12.36 -3.93 27.73
N LEU A 79 -13.34 -4.70 28.23
CA LEU A 79 -13.96 -5.79 27.48
C LEU A 79 -14.69 -5.27 26.24
N GLY A 80 -15.48 -4.21 26.37
CA GLY A 80 -16.17 -3.55 25.26
C GLY A 80 -15.21 -3.05 24.20
N ALA A 81 -14.09 -2.43 24.61
CA ALA A 81 -13.03 -2.01 23.71
C ALA A 81 -12.37 -3.22 23.01
N SER A 82 -12.14 -4.32 23.74
CA SER A 82 -11.54 -5.55 23.21
C SER A 82 -12.42 -6.22 22.17
N LEU A 83 -13.72 -6.29 22.43
CA LEU A 83 -14.71 -6.78 21.48
C LEU A 83 -14.81 -5.86 20.27
N GLY A 84 -14.82 -4.54 20.48
CA GLY A 84 -14.81 -3.54 19.41
C GLY A 84 -13.61 -3.70 18.48
N TRP A 85 -12.42 -3.91 19.05
CA TRP A 85 -11.21 -4.21 18.30
C TRP A 85 -11.33 -5.50 17.50
N ALA A 86 -11.69 -6.62 18.14
CA ALA A 86 -11.79 -7.91 17.46
C ALA A 86 -12.83 -7.89 16.32
N LEU A 87 -13.99 -7.27 16.54
CA LEU A 87 -15.06 -7.17 15.55
C LEU A 87 -14.71 -6.24 14.40
N GLY A 88 -13.87 -5.22 14.61
CA GLY A 88 -13.39 -4.33 13.55
C GLY A 88 -12.25 -4.93 12.74
N GLU A 89 -11.24 -5.46 13.44
CA GLU A 89 -10.00 -5.92 12.81
C GLU A 89 -10.14 -7.28 12.12
N TYR A 90 -11.01 -8.17 12.62
CA TYR A 90 -11.17 -9.49 12.02
C TYR A 90 -11.72 -9.41 10.57
N PRO A 91 -12.82 -8.69 10.29
CA PRO A 91 -13.27 -8.48 8.91
C PRO A 91 -12.23 -7.76 8.06
N LEU A 92 -11.52 -6.77 8.63
CA LEU A 92 -10.48 -6.04 7.91
C LEU A 92 -9.31 -6.94 7.52
N GLY A 93 -8.88 -7.84 8.40
CA GLY A 93 -7.86 -8.84 8.13
C GLY A 93 -8.26 -9.80 7.02
N VAL A 94 -9.52 -10.27 7.02
CA VAL A 94 -10.07 -11.09 5.93
C VAL A 94 -10.03 -10.34 4.60
N MET A 95 -10.45 -9.08 4.57
CA MET A 95 -10.39 -8.24 3.38
C MET A 95 -8.96 -7.98 2.91
N ALA A 96 -8.01 -7.75 3.84
CA ALA A 96 -6.61 -7.56 3.52
C ALA A 96 -6.01 -8.79 2.82
N VAL A 97 -6.30 -10.00 3.34
CA VAL A 97 -5.88 -11.25 2.71
C VAL A 97 -6.50 -11.40 1.32
N ALA A 98 -7.80 -11.17 1.18
CA ALA A 98 -8.49 -11.24 -0.10
C ALA A 98 -7.94 -10.22 -1.12
N LEU A 99 -7.61 -9.00 -0.67
CA LEU A 99 -6.98 -7.97 -1.49
C LEU A 99 -5.59 -8.42 -1.98
N LEU A 100 -4.75 -8.96 -1.09
CA LEU A 100 -3.42 -9.45 -1.45
C LEU A 100 -3.50 -10.59 -2.47
N VAL A 101 -4.39 -11.56 -2.25
CA VAL A 101 -4.63 -12.67 -3.19
C VAL A 101 -5.11 -12.15 -4.55
N SER A 102 -6.00 -11.15 -4.54
CA SER A 102 -6.52 -10.53 -5.78
C SER A 102 -5.43 -9.77 -6.54
N TRP A 103 -4.57 -9.05 -5.82
CA TRP A 103 -3.46 -8.30 -6.40
C TRP A 103 -2.44 -9.24 -7.05
N VAL A 104 -1.99 -10.28 -6.34
CA VAL A 104 -1.03 -11.27 -6.87
C VAL A 104 -1.58 -11.94 -8.15
N GLN A 105 -2.87 -12.24 -8.19
CA GLN A 105 -3.49 -12.81 -9.39
C GLN A 105 -3.56 -11.81 -10.56
N ALA A 106 -3.86 -10.54 -10.28
CA ALA A 106 -3.88 -9.50 -11.29
C ALA A 106 -2.49 -9.28 -11.90
N ASP A 107 -1.46 -9.17 -11.07
CA ASP A 107 -0.08 -8.99 -11.52
C ASP A 107 0.40 -10.18 -12.36
N ARG A 108 0.04 -11.42 -11.97
CA ARG A 108 0.36 -12.61 -12.78
C ARG A 108 -0.31 -12.58 -14.16
N ARG A 109 -1.55 -12.08 -14.25
CA ARG A 109 -2.27 -11.94 -15.52
C ARG A 109 -1.62 -10.88 -16.41
N GLU A 110 -1.25 -9.75 -15.83
CA GLU A 110 -0.60 -8.66 -16.56
C GLU A 110 0.78 -9.08 -17.06
N ARG A 111 1.59 -9.74 -16.23
CA ARG A 111 2.88 -10.32 -16.65
C ARG A 111 2.73 -11.28 -17.82
N ARG A 112 1.78 -12.23 -17.76
CA ARG A 112 1.49 -13.15 -18.88
C ARG A 112 0.99 -12.45 -20.14
N ARG A 113 0.37 -11.27 -20.03
CA ARG A 113 -0.04 -10.47 -21.17
C ARG A 113 1.18 -9.77 -21.78
N PHE A 114 2.02 -9.19 -20.94
CA PHE A 114 3.26 -8.54 -21.30
C PHE A 114 4.23 -9.51 -22.01
N ASP A 115 4.46 -10.70 -21.43
CA ASP A 115 5.32 -11.74 -22.02
C ASP A 115 4.82 -12.15 -23.42
N ARG A 116 3.49 -12.22 -23.63
CA ARG A 116 2.90 -12.55 -24.94
C ARG A 116 3.02 -11.41 -25.95
N SER A 117 3.01 -10.15 -25.52
CA SER A 117 3.28 -9.03 -26.42
C SER A 117 4.74 -8.98 -26.83
N GLU A 118 5.68 -9.22 -25.92
CA GLU A 118 7.12 -9.23 -26.24
C GLU A 118 7.46 -10.34 -27.24
N GLN A 119 6.91 -11.55 -27.06
CA GLN A 119 7.07 -12.65 -28.04
C GLN A 119 6.55 -12.32 -29.44
N ARG A 120 5.53 -11.46 -29.57
CA ARG A 120 4.97 -11.04 -30.87
C ARG A 120 5.76 -9.88 -31.49
N GLU A 121 6.29 -9.01 -30.64
CA GLU A 121 7.06 -7.84 -31.08
C GLU A 121 8.54 -8.16 -31.26
N ASP A 122 8.96 -9.39 -31.00
CA ASP A 122 10.34 -9.86 -31.10
C ASP A 122 11.26 -8.99 -30.22
N ASP A 123 10.85 -8.72 -28.97
CA ASP A 123 11.63 -7.92 -28.01
C ASP A 123 12.01 -6.51 -28.53
N ARG A 124 11.13 -5.89 -29.35
CA ARG A 124 11.41 -4.60 -30.01
C ARG A 124 11.86 -3.50 -29.05
N GLN A 125 11.22 -3.42 -27.87
CA GLN A 125 11.57 -2.43 -26.85
C GLN A 125 12.96 -2.67 -26.27
N LEU A 126 13.31 -3.93 -25.98
CA LEU A 126 14.64 -4.30 -25.49
C LEU A 126 15.73 -4.01 -26.54
N ARG A 127 15.47 -4.29 -27.83
CA ARG A 127 16.41 -3.94 -28.92
C ARG A 127 16.61 -2.44 -29.04
N ALA A 128 15.52 -1.67 -29.08
CA ALA A 128 15.60 -0.22 -29.15
C ALA A 128 16.36 0.37 -27.94
N TYR A 129 16.17 -0.20 -26.75
CA TYR A 129 16.90 0.19 -25.56
C TYR A 129 18.39 -0.19 -25.62
N ASN A 130 18.72 -1.40 -26.06
CA ASN A 130 20.10 -1.82 -26.29
C ASN A 130 20.82 -0.94 -27.32
N ASP A 131 20.15 -0.60 -28.44
CA ASP A 131 20.68 0.31 -29.46
C ASP A 131 20.97 1.70 -28.88
N TYR A 132 20.10 2.21 -28.01
CA TYR A 132 20.31 3.48 -27.32
C TYR A 132 21.52 3.43 -26.38
N LEU A 133 21.66 2.37 -25.57
CA LEU A 133 22.82 2.17 -24.70
C LEU A 133 24.12 2.04 -25.50
N HIS A 134 24.09 1.35 -26.65
CA HIS A 134 25.23 1.27 -27.55
C HIS A 134 25.66 2.65 -28.04
N ARG A 135 24.71 3.50 -28.46
CA ARG A 135 25.01 4.88 -28.88
C ARG A 135 25.64 5.70 -27.75
N LEU A 136 25.13 5.59 -26.52
CA LEU A 136 25.73 6.27 -25.36
C LEU A 136 27.18 5.83 -25.14
N SER A 137 27.45 4.52 -25.18
CA SER A 137 28.80 3.97 -25.00
C SER A 137 29.78 4.42 -26.08
N GLU A 138 29.32 4.54 -27.34
CA GLU A 138 30.14 5.03 -28.44
C GLU A 138 30.48 6.51 -28.30
N VAL A 139 29.50 7.34 -27.90
CA VAL A 139 29.72 8.76 -27.62
C VAL A 139 30.74 8.91 -26.50
N GLU A 140 30.61 8.16 -25.41
CA GLU A 140 31.55 8.19 -24.29
C GLU A 140 32.97 7.79 -24.70
N ARG A 141 33.12 6.69 -25.47
CA ARG A 141 34.42 6.26 -26.02
C ARG A 141 35.05 7.34 -26.89
N ARG A 142 34.27 7.99 -27.74
CA ARG A 142 34.74 9.03 -28.65
C ARG A 142 35.20 10.28 -27.89
N SER A 143 34.45 10.68 -26.85
CA SER A 143 34.87 11.74 -25.93
C SER A 143 36.17 11.38 -25.22
N ARG A 144 36.31 10.16 -24.67
CA ARG A 144 37.54 9.70 -23.99
C ARG A 144 38.75 9.67 -24.93
N SER A 145 38.57 9.19 -26.16
CA SER A 145 39.59 9.18 -27.21
C SER A 145 40.05 10.60 -27.58
N SER A 146 39.11 11.54 -27.73
CA SER A 146 39.44 12.94 -28.01
C SER A 146 40.20 13.60 -26.86
N THR A 147 39.86 13.31 -25.60
CA THR A 147 40.60 13.79 -24.43
C THR A 147 42.02 13.24 -24.38
N MET A 148 42.23 11.95 -24.68
CA MET A 148 43.58 11.37 -24.69
C MET A 148 44.44 11.84 -25.86
N ALA A 149 43.88 12.01 -27.05
CA ALA A 149 44.60 12.57 -28.19
C ALA A 149 44.98 14.04 -27.97
N GLY A 150 44.09 14.83 -27.35
CA GLY A 150 44.41 16.20 -26.94
C GLY A 150 45.53 16.26 -25.89
N ALA A 151 45.54 15.33 -24.93
CA ALA A 151 46.58 15.24 -23.91
C ALA A 151 47.95 14.81 -24.46
N SER A 152 48.01 13.86 -25.41
CA SER A 152 49.29 13.45 -26.01
C SER A 152 49.88 14.52 -26.91
N ALA A 153 49.04 15.25 -27.66
CA ALA A 153 49.50 16.36 -28.50
C ALA A 153 50.10 17.51 -27.67
N THR A 154 49.54 17.80 -26.49
CA THR A 154 50.12 18.78 -25.56
C THR A 154 51.40 18.32 -24.86
N ASP A 155 51.63 17.00 -24.76
CA ASP A 155 52.83 16.43 -24.13
C ASP A 155 53.99 16.32 -25.14
N GLU A 156 53.69 16.01 -26.41
CA GLU A 156 54.65 16.06 -27.52
C GLU A 156 55.19 17.49 -27.73
N ASP A 157 54.31 18.50 -27.74
CA ASP A 157 54.68 19.92 -27.92
C ASP A 157 55.54 20.45 -26.76
N ARG A 158 55.36 19.91 -25.55
CA ARG A 158 56.17 20.23 -24.36
C ARG A 158 57.53 19.54 -24.30
N SER A 159 57.74 18.49 -25.09
CA SER A 159 58.98 17.70 -25.11
C SER A 159 59.97 18.14 -26.21
N ILE A 160 59.53 19.06 -27.08
CA ILE A 160 60.32 19.62 -28.19
C ILE A 160 60.94 20.99 -27.84
N GLU A 161 60.54 21.62 -26.73
CA GLU A 161 61.23 22.77 -26.10
C GLU A 161 62.31 22.33 -25.10
#